data_AF-R7QS71-F1
#
_entry.id   AF-R7QS71-F1
#
_cell.length_a   1.000
_cell.length_b   1.000
_cell.length_c   1.000
_cell.angle_alpha   90.00
_cell.angle_beta   90.00
_cell.angle_gamma   90.00
#
_symmetry.space_group_name_H-M   'P 1'
#
loop_
_entity.id
_entity.type
_entity.pdbx_description
1 polymer ?
#
loop_
_entity_poly.entity_id
_entity_poly.type
_entity_poly.pdbx_seq_one_letter_code
_entity_poly.pdbx_strand_id
1 'polypeptide(L)'
;MDYNDPKSEIHEMARKLLKKATTMISGLESKLERVKESAQKKLKREQERRWTKTAEEEGAPAAKQARKASVVMGKMKRETEEAERKRLQEIKKEAEWKTRMQHEKGKAVAAVVQEALAKKEREGRVMNTSSVRFDERDGRGELTFMFVSTVGMEKKRGRKSGKNKASSTPLQYLTFP
;
A
#
# COMPACT_ATOMS: atom_id res chain seq x y z
N MET A 1 73.97 6.87 59.17
CA MET A 1 73.72 6.97 60.63
C MET A 1 75.08 6.84 61.31
N ASP A 2 76.05 7.63 60.86
CA ASP A 2 77.46 7.16 60.87
C ASP A 2 78.32 7.94 61.87
N TYR A 3 77.71 8.80 62.67
CA TYR A 3 78.38 9.67 63.64
C TYR A 3 78.38 9.14 65.09
N ASN A 4 77.49 8.19 65.45
CA ASN A 4 77.36 7.66 66.81
C ASN A 4 77.35 6.13 66.81
N ASP A 5 77.95 5.52 67.85
CA ASP A 5 77.97 4.07 68.03
C ASP A 5 76.53 3.50 68.03
N PRO A 6 76.25 2.40 67.30
CA PRO A 6 74.96 1.71 67.31
C PRO A 6 74.45 1.27 68.70
N LYS A 7 75.32 1.25 69.71
CA LYS A 7 74.99 0.98 71.12
C LYS A 7 74.81 2.25 71.97
N SER A 8 75.02 3.43 71.40
CA SER A 8 74.80 4.70 72.11
C SER A 8 73.33 4.91 72.46
N GLU A 9 73.09 5.56 73.61
CA GLU A 9 71.74 5.91 74.07
C GLU A 9 70.98 6.76 73.05
N ILE A 10 71.68 7.64 72.33
CA ILE A 10 71.12 8.48 71.26
C ILE A 10 70.58 7.60 70.12
N HIS A 11 71.33 6.57 69.72
CA HIS A 11 70.90 5.65 68.67
C HIS A 11 69.72 4.78 69.12
N GLU A 12 69.68 4.38 70.40
CA GLU A 12 68.52 3.69 70.97
C GLU A 12 67.27 4.58 71.01
N MET A 13 67.41 5.84 71.42
CA MET A 13 66.33 6.81 71.44
C MET A 13 65.79 7.08 70.03
N ALA A 14 66.67 7.26 69.04
CA ALA A 14 66.29 7.41 67.64
C ALA A 14 65.52 6.18 67.12
N ARG A 15 65.94 4.96 67.47
CA ARG A 15 65.20 3.73 67.12
C ARG A 15 63.82 3.66 67.78
N LYS A 16 63.68 4.08 69.04
CA LYS A 16 62.37 4.13 69.73
C LYS A 16 61.44 5.15 69.08
N LEU A 17 61.96 6.33 68.75
CA LEU A 17 61.20 7.37 68.05
C LEU A 17 60.78 6.91 66.64
N LEU A 18 61.69 6.29 65.89
CA LEU A 18 61.37 5.71 64.58
C LEU A 18 60.26 4.66 64.70
N LYS A 19 60.36 3.69 65.62
CA LYS A 19 59.30 2.69 65.85
C LYS A 19 57.96 3.32 66.20
N LYS A 20 57.95 4.36 67.04
CA LYS A 20 56.73 5.11 67.38
C LYS A 20 56.16 5.83 66.15
N ALA A 21 56.99 6.44 65.33
CA ALA A 21 56.57 7.05 64.07
C ALA A 21 55.98 6.02 63.10
N THR A 22 56.62 4.86 62.93
CA THR A 22 56.14 3.81 62.01
C THR A 22 54.78 3.26 62.43
N THR A 23 54.58 3.02 63.73
CA THR A 23 53.30 2.54 64.27
C THR A 23 52.18 3.58 64.10
N MET A 24 52.47 4.87 64.29
CA MET A 24 51.50 5.93 64.04
C MET A 24 51.16 6.05 62.55
N ILE A 25 52.15 5.98 61.66
CA ILE A 25 51.96 6.04 60.20
C ILE A 25 51.05 4.88 59.76
N SER A 26 51.37 3.64 60.16
CA SER A 26 50.55 2.47 59.83
C SER A 26 49.11 2.58 60.35
N GLY A 27 48.93 3.14 61.54
CA GLY A 27 47.61 3.40 62.11
C GLY A 27 46.81 4.45 61.33
N LEU A 28 47.47 5.48 60.80
CA LEU A 28 46.84 6.51 59.97
C LEU A 28 46.51 5.98 58.57
N GLU A 29 47.40 5.20 57.95
CA GLU A 29 47.15 4.53 56.67
C GLU A 29 45.91 3.62 56.75
N SER A 30 45.82 2.84 57.83
CA SER A 30 44.65 1.97 58.09
C SER A 30 43.34 2.76 58.26
N LYS A 31 43.40 3.96 58.84
CA LYS A 31 42.22 4.84 58.96
C LYS A 31 41.86 5.48 57.63
N LEU A 32 42.87 5.92 56.88
CA LEU A 32 42.68 6.51 55.56
C LEU A 32 42.00 5.53 54.60
N GLU A 33 42.41 4.26 54.63
CA GLU A 33 41.82 3.23 53.77
C GLU A 33 40.35 2.97 54.10
N ARG A 34 40.00 2.90 55.40
CA ARG A 34 38.59 2.79 55.82
C ARG A 34 37.75 3.98 55.37
N VAL A 35 38.30 5.20 55.41
CA VAL A 35 37.61 6.40 54.95
C VAL A 35 37.41 6.37 53.44
N LYS A 36 38.43 5.98 52.66
CA LYS A 36 38.33 5.82 51.21
C LYS A 36 37.27 4.79 50.82
N GLU A 37 37.26 3.62 51.45
CA GLU A 37 36.24 2.60 51.21
C GLU A 37 34.82 3.10 51.52
N SER A 38 34.66 3.81 52.66
CA SER A 38 33.37 4.38 53.05
C SER A 38 32.89 5.42 52.04
N ALA A 39 33.80 6.31 51.59
CA ALA A 39 33.50 7.31 50.57
C ALA A 39 33.11 6.66 49.23
N GLN A 40 33.83 5.63 48.80
CA GLN A 40 33.53 4.92 47.56
C GLN A 40 32.18 4.20 47.63
N LYS A 41 31.86 3.56 48.76
CA LYS A 41 30.54 2.93 48.97
C LYS A 41 29.40 3.96 48.95
N LYS A 42 29.60 5.14 49.56
CA LYS A 42 28.61 6.23 49.51
C LYS A 42 28.42 6.75 48.08
N LEU A 43 29.51 6.95 47.35
CA LEU A 43 29.46 7.42 45.96
C LEU A 43 28.69 6.44 45.06
N LYS A 44 28.95 5.13 45.18
CA LYS A 44 28.21 4.10 44.42
C LYS A 44 26.71 4.15 44.73
N ARG A 45 26.35 4.20 46.02
CA ARG A 45 24.94 4.30 46.43
C ARG A 45 24.27 5.57 45.92
N GLU A 46 24.99 6.68 45.84
CA GLU A 46 24.46 7.93 45.32
C GLU A 46 24.27 7.87 43.80
N GLN A 47 25.21 7.27 43.06
CA GLN A 47 25.08 7.03 41.62
C GLN A 47 23.89 6.11 41.31
N GLU A 48 23.71 5.03 42.06
CA GLU A 48 22.56 4.14 41.93
C GLU A 48 21.24 4.88 42.16
N ARG A 49 21.14 5.69 43.22
CA ARG A 49 19.96 6.52 43.50
C ARG A 49 19.68 7.54 42.40
N ARG A 50 20.71 8.14 41.82
CA ARG A 50 20.56 9.07 40.69
C ARG A 50 20.02 8.32 39.48
N TRP A 51 20.59 7.17 39.14
CA TRP A 51 20.12 6.35 38.03
C TRP A 51 18.65 5.98 38.19
N THR A 52 18.25 5.44 39.35
CA THR A 52 16.85 5.06 39.59
C THR A 52 15.91 6.25 39.49
N LYS A 53 16.31 7.41 40.01
CA LYS A 53 15.51 8.63 39.95
C LYS A 53 15.35 9.14 38.51
N THR A 54 16.42 9.16 37.70
CA THR A 54 16.32 9.48 36.27
C THR A 54 15.44 8.49 35.51
N ALA A 55 15.52 7.18 35.82
CA ALA A 55 14.68 6.18 35.18
C ALA A 55 13.19 6.37 35.52
N GLU A 56 12.86 6.78 36.74
CA GLU A 56 11.49 7.08 37.16
C GLU A 56 10.98 8.41 36.57
N GLU A 57 11.81 9.45 36.57
CA GLU A 57 11.46 10.79 36.07
C GLU A 57 11.36 10.86 34.55
N GLU A 58 12.18 10.10 33.81
CA GLU A 58 12.14 10.04 32.33
C GLU A 58 11.18 8.95 31.81
N GLY A 59 11.02 7.85 32.55
CA GLY A 59 10.17 6.72 32.14
C GLY A 59 8.68 7.06 32.12
N ALA A 60 8.19 7.80 33.12
CA ALA A 60 6.78 8.19 33.20
C ALA A 60 6.31 9.14 32.07
N PRO A 61 7.02 10.22 31.71
CA PRO A 61 6.63 11.08 30.60
C PRO A 61 6.81 10.39 29.24
N ALA A 62 7.86 9.59 29.04
CA ALA A 62 8.06 8.84 27.81
C ALA A 62 6.92 7.83 27.56
N ALA A 63 6.52 7.07 28.58
CA ALA A 63 5.40 6.15 28.49
C ALA A 63 4.06 6.87 28.21
N LYS A 64 3.84 8.05 28.81
CA LYS A 64 2.66 8.87 28.54
C LYS A 64 2.63 9.41 27.11
N GLN A 65 3.77 9.85 26.59
CA GLN A 65 3.88 10.32 25.20
C GLN A 65 3.67 9.19 24.20
N ALA A 66 4.26 8.01 24.43
CA ALA A 66 4.06 6.84 23.58
C ALA A 66 2.59 6.41 23.52
N ARG A 67 1.89 6.42 24.66
CA ARG A 67 0.43 6.14 24.71
C ARG A 67 -0.38 7.17 23.93
N LYS A 68 -0.07 8.47 24.07
CA LYS A 68 -0.74 9.53 23.29
C LYS A 68 -0.51 9.36 21.79
N ALA A 69 0.72 9.10 21.36
CA ALA A 69 1.06 8.87 19.96
C ALA A 69 0.33 7.65 19.39
N SER A 70 0.25 6.54 20.15
CA SER A 70 -0.48 5.34 19.76
C SER A 70 -1.98 5.61 19.54
N VAL A 71 -2.62 6.37 20.43
CA VAL A 71 -4.03 6.74 20.28
C VAL A 71 -4.26 7.61 19.04
N VAL A 72 -3.39 8.58 18.78
CA VAL A 72 -3.47 9.44 17.59
C VAL A 72 -3.29 8.63 16.31
N MET A 73 -2.28 7.77 16.24
CA MET A 73 -2.05 6.86 15.12
C MET A 73 -3.23 5.93 14.89
N GLY A 74 -3.84 5.41 15.97
CA GLY A 74 -5.02 4.55 15.88
C GLY A 74 -6.25 5.27 15.32
N LYS A 75 -6.48 6.54 15.71
CA LYS A 75 -7.55 7.36 15.13
C LYS A 75 -7.30 7.65 13.66
N MET A 76 -6.08 8.08 13.32
CA MET A 76 -5.71 8.41 11.94
C MET A 76 -5.88 7.20 11.02
N LYS A 77 -5.47 5.99 11.44
CA LYS A 77 -5.69 4.77 10.67
C LYS A 77 -7.16 4.48 10.38
N ARG A 78 -8.03 4.64 11.39
CA ARG A 78 -9.47 4.45 11.20
C ARG A 78 -10.05 5.48 10.25
N GLU A 79 -9.65 6.74 10.37
CA GLU A 79 -10.09 7.82 9.47
C GLU A 79 -9.62 7.56 8.03
N THR A 80 -8.40 7.08 7.83
CA THR A 80 -7.90 6.73 6.49
C THR A 80 -8.63 5.52 5.92
N GLU A 81 -8.88 4.48 6.72
CA GLU A 81 -9.63 3.29 6.27
C GLU A 81 -11.09 3.65 5.93
N GLU A 82 -11.73 4.50 6.72
CA GLU A 82 -13.09 4.98 6.44
C GLU A 82 -13.15 5.88 5.19
N ALA A 83 -12.15 6.74 5.00
CA ALA A 83 -12.04 7.57 3.80
C ALA A 83 -11.82 6.73 2.54
N GLU A 84 -10.96 5.71 2.60
CA GLU A 84 -10.74 4.76 1.50
C GLU A 84 -12.00 3.95 1.19
N ARG A 85 -12.72 3.47 2.21
CA ARG A 85 -14.01 2.79 2.02
C ARG A 85 -15.04 3.66 1.33
N LYS A 86 -15.15 4.94 1.71
CA LYS A 86 -16.06 5.89 1.05
C LYS A 86 -15.68 6.10 -0.42
N ARG A 87 -14.39 6.31 -0.72
CA ARG A 87 -13.90 6.43 -2.11
C ARG A 87 -14.22 5.19 -2.94
N LEU A 88 -14.00 3.99 -2.40
CA LEU A 88 -14.33 2.74 -3.09
C LEU A 88 -15.84 2.61 -3.36
N GLN A 89 -16.69 3.04 -2.44
CA GLN A 89 -18.14 3.06 -2.66
C GLN A 89 -18.55 4.05 -3.74
N GLU A 90 -17.94 5.23 -3.81
CA GLU A 90 -18.19 6.22 -4.87
C GLU A 90 -17.79 5.67 -6.24
N ILE A 91 -16.60 5.08 -6.34
CA ILE A 91 -16.13 4.43 -7.58
C ILE A 91 -17.10 3.33 -8.02
N LYS A 92 -17.58 2.51 -7.08
CA LYS A 92 -18.56 1.45 -7.38
C LYS A 92 -19.87 2.02 -7.91
N LYS A 93 -20.41 3.08 -7.29
CA LYS A 93 -21.63 3.75 -7.76
C LYS A 93 -21.44 4.36 -9.15
N GLU A 94 -20.28 4.97 -9.42
CA GLU A 94 -19.98 5.53 -10.73
C GLU A 94 -19.89 4.45 -11.82
N ALA A 95 -19.26 3.31 -11.50
CA ALA A 95 -19.20 2.16 -12.40
C ALA A 95 -20.60 1.59 -12.68
N GLU A 96 -21.45 1.42 -11.65
CA GLU A 96 -22.83 0.97 -11.81
C GLU A 96 -23.65 1.93 -12.68
N TRP A 97 -23.49 3.25 -12.49
CA TRP A 97 -24.16 4.25 -13.31
C TRP A 97 -23.70 4.20 -14.77
N LYS A 98 -22.39 4.09 -15.03
CA LYS A 98 -21.83 3.92 -16.38
C LYS A 98 -22.40 2.70 -17.09
N THR A 99 -22.49 1.56 -16.40
CA THR A 99 -23.08 0.33 -16.95
C THR A 99 -24.57 0.50 -17.27
N ARG A 100 -25.34 1.15 -16.38
CA ARG A 100 -26.75 1.45 -16.65
C ARG A 100 -26.94 2.35 -17.86
N MET A 101 -26.13 3.41 -17.98
CA MET A 101 -26.18 4.31 -19.14
C MET A 101 -25.82 3.61 -20.44
N GLN A 102 -24.84 2.69 -20.44
CA GLN A 102 -24.53 1.89 -21.63
C GLN A 102 -25.69 0.98 -22.01
N HIS A 103 -26.33 0.34 -21.04
CA HIS A 103 -27.47 -0.52 -21.28
C HIS A 103 -28.68 0.25 -21.84
N GLU A 104 -28.97 1.44 -21.32
CA GLU A 104 -30.03 2.32 -21.86
C GLU A 104 -29.73 2.80 -23.29
N LYS A 105 -28.48 3.19 -23.57
CA LYS A 105 -28.05 3.51 -24.94
C LYS A 105 -28.22 2.33 -25.88
N GLY A 106 -27.84 1.12 -25.45
CA GLY A 106 -28.04 -0.11 -26.22
C GLY A 106 -29.51 -0.38 -26.53
N LYS A 107 -30.41 -0.18 -25.54
CA LYS A 107 -31.86 -0.29 -25.74
C LYS A 107 -32.40 0.75 -26.73
N ALA A 108 -31.97 2.00 -26.62
CA ALA A 108 -32.39 3.05 -27.54
C ALA A 108 -31.97 2.76 -28.98
N VAL A 109 -30.71 2.31 -29.19
CA VAL A 109 -30.22 1.91 -30.51
C VAL A 109 -31.01 0.71 -31.05
N ALA A 110 -31.27 -0.31 -30.22
CA ALA A 110 -32.07 -1.47 -30.63
C ALA A 110 -33.49 -1.09 -31.05
N ALA A 111 -34.14 -0.16 -30.33
CA ALA A 111 -35.47 0.35 -30.67
C ALA A 111 -35.47 1.08 -32.02
N VAL A 112 -34.47 1.94 -32.28
CA VAL A 112 -34.34 2.66 -33.57
C VAL A 112 -34.10 1.68 -34.72
N VAL A 113 -33.25 0.67 -34.52
CA VAL A 113 -33.00 -0.37 -35.53
C VAL A 113 -34.26 -1.19 -35.81
N GLN A 114 -35.00 -1.59 -34.77
CA GLN A 114 -36.27 -2.30 -34.94
C GLN A 114 -37.32 -1.44 -35.67
N GLU A 115 -37.43 -0.15 -35.34
CA GLU A 115 -38.35 0.76 -36.03
C GLU A 115 -37.94 0.96 -37.51
N ALA A 116 -36.65 1.09 -37.79
CA ALA A 116 -36.13 1.19 -39.15
C ALA A 116 -36.38 -0.10 -39.97
N LEU A 117 -36.24 -1.27 -39.35
CA LEU A 117 -36.55 -2.56 -39.98
C LEU A 117 -38.06 -2.71 -40.24
N ALA A 118 -38.90 -2.35 -39.27
CA ALA A 118 -40.36 -2.41 -39.42
C ALA A 118 -40.89 -1.43 -40.48
N LYS A 119 -40.27 -0.24 -40.64
CA LYS A 119 -40.57 0.69 -41.73
C LYS A 119 -40.19 0.11 -43.09
N LYS A 120 -39.04 -0.57 -43.20
CA LYS A 120 -38.64 -1.26 -44.45
C LYS A 120 -39.55 -2.43 -44.82
N GLU A 121 -40.06 -3.18 -43.85
CA GLU A 121 -41.03 -4.27 -44.12
C GLU A 121 -42.36 -3.73 -44.67
N ARG A 122 -42.83 -2.56 -44.20
CA ARG A 122 -44.05 -1.92 -44.71
C ARG A 122 -43.92 -1.37 -46.14
N GLU A 123 -42.71 -1.03 -46.57
CA GLU A 123 -42.43 -0.54 -47.93
C GLU A 123 -42.27 -1.66 -48.98
N GLY A 124 -42.40 -2.92 -48.58
CA GLY A 124 -42.64 -4.03 -49.52
C GLY A 124 -41.51 -4.30 -50.53
N ARG A 125 -40.25 -3.96 -50.20
CA ARG A 125 -39.09 -4.33 -51.01
C ARG A 125 -37.89 -4.62 -50.12
N VAL A 126 -37.33 -5.81 -50.32
CA VAL A 126 -36.10 -6.36 -49.72
C VAL A 126 -36.34 -7.22 -48.47
N MET A 127 -36.26 -8.53 -48.69
CA MET A 127 -36.12 -9.53 -47.63
C MET A 127 -34.66 -9.51 -47.18
N ASN A 128 -34.41 -9.13 -45.93
CA ASN A 128 -33.05 -9.09 -45.36
C ASN A 128 -32.82 -10.34 -44.52
N THR A 129 -31.78 -11.12 -44.82
CA THR A 129 -31.39 -12.32 -44.05
C THR A 129 -30.08 -12.07 -43.31
N SER A 130 -29.98 -10.98 -42.55
CA SER A 130 -28.81 -10.71 -41.73
C SER A 130 -28.80 -11.58 -40.48
N SER A 131 -27.71 -12.30 -40.22
CA SER A 131 -27.48 -13.03 -38.97
C SER A 131 -26.49 -12.26 -38.10
N VAL A 132 -26.88 -11.94 -36.85
CA VAL A 132 -25.97 -11.38 -35.85
C VAL A 132 -25.42 -12.53 -35.01
N ARG A 133 -24.10 -12.74 -35.01
CA ARG A 133 -23.44 -13.66 -34.08
C ARG A 133 -22.64 -12.85 -33.08
N PHE A 134 -22.94 -13.05 -31.80
CA PHE A 134 -22.26 -12.39 -30.70
C PHE A 134 -21.43 -13.46 -29.97
N ASP A 135 -20.12 -13.32 -29.97
CA ASP A 135 -19.22 -14.21 -29.22
C ASP A 135 -18.74 -13.48 -27.96
N GLU A 136 -19.15 -13.99 -26.79
CA GLU A 136 -18.97 -13.32 -25.49
C GLU A 136 -17.51 -13.33 -24.99
N ARG A 137 -16.59 -14.06 -25.64
CA ARG A 137 -15.21 -14.20 -25.15
C ARG A 137 -14.31 -13.00 -25.42
N ASP A 138 -14.53 -12.26 -26.50
CA ASP A 138 -13.61 -11.19 -26.95
C ASP A 138 -14.24 -9.78 -27.02
N GLY A 139 -15.53 -9.65 -26.71
CA GLY A 139 -16.24 -8.36 -26.71
C GLY A 139 -16.35 -7.69 -28.08
N ARG A 140 -16.03 -8.39 -29.18
CA ARG A 140 -16.16 -7.90 -30.55
C ARG A 140 -17.27 -8.68 -31.26
N GLY A 141 -18.38 -8.01 -31.54
CA GLY A 141 -19.44 -8.54 -32.39
C GLY A 141 -19.13 -8.25 -33.85
N GLU A 142 -19.08 -9.27 -34.69
CA GLU A 142 -18.95 -9.12 -36.14
C GLU A 142 -20.36 -9.08 -36.77
N LEU A 143 -20.65 -8.03 -37.54
CA LEU A 143 -21.97 -7.79 -38.11
C LEU A 143 -21.90 -7.90 -39.64
N THR A 144 -22.30 -9.05 -40.17
CA THR A 144 -22.30 -9.31 -41.62
C THR A 144 -23.67 -9.02 -42.23
N PHE A 145 -23.73 -8.08 -43.17
CA PHE A 145 -24.95 -7.78 -43.93
C PHE A 145 -24.87 -8.43 -45.31
N MET A 146 -25.84 -9.29 -45.63
CA MET A 146 -26.03 -9.81 -47.00
C MET A 146 -27.37 -9.29 -47.54
N PHE A 147 -27.30 -8.46 -48.58
CA PHE A 147 -28.48 -7.94 -49.28
C PHE A 147 -28.70 -8.74 -50.56
N VAL A 148 -29.77 -9.53 -50.63
CA VAL A 148 -30.21 -10.17 -51.87
C VAL A 148 -31.33 -9.32 -52.47
N SER A 149 -31.01 -8.60 -53.55
CA SER A 149 -32.00 -7.83 -54.31
C SER A 149 -32.79 -8.78 -55.23
N THR A 150 -34.12 -8.77 -55.12
CA THR A 150 -35.01 -9.46 -56.07
C THR A 150 -35.40 -8.58 -57.27
N VAL A 151 -34.80 -7.40 -57.40
CA VAL A 151 -35.06 -6.48 -58.52
C VAL A 151 -34.47 -7.09 -59.80
N GLY A 152 -35.34 -7.67 -60.63
CA GLY A 152 -34.98 -8.37 -61.87
C GLY A 152 -35.58 -9.77 -62.01
N MET A 153 -36.13 -10.36 -60.95
CA MET A 153 -36.90 -11.61 -61.04
C MET A 153 -38.34 -11.33 -61.51
N GLU A 154 -38.46 -10.89 -62.75
CA GLU A 154 -39.72 -10.86 -63.47
C GLU A 154 -40.24 -12.30 -63.60
N LYS A 155 -41.43 -12.57 -63.06
CA LYS A 155 -42.16 -13.82 -63.27
C LYS A 155 -42.41 -13.98 -64.77
N LYS A 156 -41.57 -14.75 -65.47
CA LYS A 156 -41.86 -15.17 -66.84
C LYS A 156 -43.08 -16.11 -66.84
N ARG A 157 -44.27 -15.53 -67.03
CA ARG A 157 -45.40 -16.26 -67.60
C ARG A 157 -44.99 -16.70 -69.00
N GLY A 158 -45.21 -17.99 -69.29
CA GLY A 158 -44.61 -18.68 -70.42
C GLY A 158 -44.84 -18.01 -71.78
N ARG A 159 -43.76 -17.96 -72.58
CA ARG A 159 -43.81 -18.11 -74.03
C ARG A 159 -42.45 -18.60 -74.52
N LYS A 160 -42.45 -19.74 -75.22
CA LYS A 160 -41.28 -20.34 -75.87
C LYS A 160 -40.74 -19.39 -76.95
N SER A 161 -39.44 -19.09 -76.95
CA SER A 161 -38.61 -18.91 -78.16
C SER A 161 -37.17 -18.54 -77.80
N GLY A 162 -36.20 -19.22 -78.43
CA GLY A 162 -35.00 -18.59 -79.00
C GLY A 162 -33.82 -18.20 -78.10
N LYS A 163 -32.80 -19.06 -78.09
CA LYS A 163 -31.34 -18.79 -78.12
C LYS A 163 -30.78 -17.42 -77.64
N ASN A 164 -29.78 -17.54 -76.77
CA ASN A 164 -28.46 -16.86 -76.73
C ASN A 164 -28.10 -15.93 -75.56
N LYS A 165 -26.94 -16.29 -75.00
CA LYS A 165 -25.83 -15.49 -74.43
C LYS A 165 -25.95 -14.96 -73.00
N ALA A 166 -24.97 -15.44 -72.22
CA ALA A 166 -24.51 -14.92 -70.96
C ALA A 166 -24.20 -13.42 -71.01
N SER A 167 -24.44 -12.73 -69.89
CA SER A 167 -23.58 -11.62 -69.49
C SER A 167 -23.47 -11.61 -67.96
N SER A 168 -22.25 -11.85 -67.50
CA SER A 168 -21.76 -11.61 -66.16
C SER A 168 -21.87 -10.13 -65.82
N THR A 169 -22.38 -9.80 -64.64
CA THR A 169 -22.13 -8.49 -64.01
C THR A 169 -21.34 -8.71 -62.72
N PRO A 170 -20.33 -7.89 -62.44
CA PRO A 170 -19.25 -8.25 -61.53
C PRO A 170 -19.64 -8.02 -60.07
N LEU A 171 -19.16 -8.91 -59.19
CA LEU A 171 -19.10 -8.67 -57.74
C LEU A 171 -18.20 -7.48 -57.47
N GLN A 172 -18.79 -6.34 -57.10
CA GLN A 172 -18.04 -5.22 -56.51
C GLN A 172 -18.00 -5.42 -55.00
N TYR A 173 -16.81 -5.79 -54.50
CA TYR A 173 -16.49 -5.75 -53.09
C TYR A 173 -16.13 -4.31 -52.72
N LEU A 174 -16.98 -3.65 -51.94
CA LEU A 174 -16.64 -2.41 -51.26
C LEU A 174 -16.24 -2.74 -49.83
N THR A 175 -14.94 -2.76 -49.57
CA THR A 175 -14.36 -2.74 -48.24
C THR A 175 -14.31 -1.29 -47.74
N PHE A 176 -14.82 -1.03 -46.54
CA PHE A 176 -14.66 0.25 -45.84
C PHE A 176 -13.70 0.06 -44.65
N PRO A 177 -12.80 1.03 -44.37
CA PRO A 177 -11.86 0.99 -43.23
C PRO A 177 -12.55 1.15 -41.87
#